data_AF-A0A934EHK2-F1
#
_entry.id   AF-A0A934EHK2-F1
#
_cell.length_a   1.000
_cell.length_b   1.000
_cell.length_c   1.000
_cell.angle_alpha   90.00
_cell.angle_beta   90.00
_cell.angle_gamma   90.00
#
_symmetry.space_group_name_H-M   'P 1'
#
loop_
_entity.id
_entity.type
_entity.pdbx_description
1 polymer ?
#
loop_
_entity_poly.entity_id
_entity_poly.type
_entity_poly.pdbx_seq_one_letter_code
_entity_poly.pdbx_strand_id
1 'polypeptide(L)' 'MTAQGIAYFIFGLTLVILFGIIIAFYYSKKRHKKVEDPKYKMFEDDD' A
#
# COMPACT_ATOMS: atom_id res chain seq x y z
N MET A 1 23.23 21.06 10.94
CA MET A 1 21.78 20.80 11.00
C MET A 1 21.33 20.95 12.45
N THR A 2 20.22 21.62 12.72
CA THR A 2 19.70 21.75 14.09
C THR A 2 19.07 20.44 14.55
N ALA A 3 19.08 20.16 15.85
CA ALA A 3 18.47 18.95 16.42
C ALA A 3 16.98 18.81 16.01
N GLN A 4 16.27 19.95 15.95
CA GLN A 4 14.88 20.01 15.47
C GLN A 4 14.76 19.61 13.99
N GLY A 5 15.66 20.10 13.14
CA GLY A 5 15.65 19.75 11.71
C GLY A 5 15.87 18.25 11.47
N ILE A 6 16.73 17.62 12.26
CA ILE A 6 16.97 16.17 12.19
C ILE A 6 15.72 15.39 12.64
N ALA A 7 15.06 15.83 13.72
CA ALA A 7 13.84 15.20 14.21
C ALA A 7 12.69 15.24 13.18
N TYR A 8 12.46 16.40 12.55
CA TYR A 8 11.45 16.53 11.50
C TYR A 8 11.77 15.70 10.26
N PHE A 9 13.04 15.60 9.88
CA PHE A 9 13.46 14.77 8.77
C PHE A 9 13.20 13.28 9.03
N ILE A 10 13.61 12.77 10.21
CA ILE A 10 13.36 11.38 10.60
C ILE A 10 11.86 11.10 10.68
N PHE A 11 11.08 12.02 11.25
CA PHE A 11 9.62 11.89 11.34
C PHE A 11 8.99 11.79 9.94
N GLY A 12 9.35 12.69 9.03
CA GLY A 12 8.86 12.66 7.65
C GLY A 12 9.26 11.38 6.91
N LEU A 13 10.52 10.95 7.04
CA LEU A 13 11.01 9.71 6.43
C LEU A 13 10.24 8.48 6.94
N THR A 14 9.97 8.44 8.24
CA THR A 14 9.21 7.35 8.87
C THR A 14 7.78 7.30 8.31
N LEU A 15 7.15 8.45 8.10
CA LEU A 15 5.82 8.55 7.51
C LEU A 15 5.79 7.98 6.09
N VAL A 16 6.76 8.35 5.26
CA VAL A 16 6.87 7.87 3.87
C VAL A 16 7.05 6.35 3.82
N ILE A 17 7.94 5.81 4.67
CA ILE A 17 8.18 4.37 4.76
C ILE A 17 6.91 3.64 5.22
N LEU A 18 6.22 4.15 6.24
CA LEU A 18 4.97 3.56 6.75
C LEU A 18 3.91 3.46 5.65
N PHE A 19 3.67 4.55 4.91
CA PHE A 19 2.72 4.54 3.81
C PHE A 19 3.16 3.63 2.66
N GLY A 20 4.46 3.61 2.32
CA GLY A 20 5.01 2.69 1.33
C GLY A 20 4.77 1.22 1.69
N ILE A 21 4.96 0.86 2.96
CA ILE A 21 4.68 -0.50 3.47
C ILE A 21 3.19 -0.82 3.37
N ILE A 22 2.30 0.09 3.76
CA ILE A 22 0.85 -0.11 3.65
C ILE A 22 0.46 -0.36 2.20
N ILE A 23 0.91 0.49 1.27
CA ILE A 23 0.63 0.34 -0.15
C ILE A 23 1.17 -1.01 -0.64
N ALA A 24 2.44 -1.32 -0.40
CA ALA A 24 3.02 -2.59 -0.83
C ALA A 24 2.28 -3.81 -0.23
N PHE A 25 1.85 -3.74 1.03
CA PHE A 25 1.15 -4.84 1.70
C PHE A 25 -0.27 -5.06 1.17
N TYR A 26 -1.01 -3.98 0.88
CA TYR A 26 -2.38 -4.06 0.37
C TYR A 26 -2.45 -4.28 -1.14
N TYR A 27 -1.53 -3.69 -1.91
CA TYR A 27 -1.45 -3.84 -3.36
C TYR A 27 -0.56 -5.01 -3.81
N SER A 28 0.09 -5.72 -2.88
CA SER A 28 0.81 -6.95 -3.22
C SER A 28 -0.14 -7.98 -3.85
N LYS A 29 0.35 -8.59 -4.92
CA LYS A 29 -0.28 -9.57 -5.84
C LYS A 29 -1.17 -10.62 -5.16
N LYS A 30 -0.89 -10.94 -3.89
CA LYS A 30 -1.65 -11.92 -3.08
C LYS A 30 -3.04 -11.41 -2.64
N ARG A 31 -3.22 -10.10 -2.45
CA ARG A 31 -4.54 -9.49 -2.14
C ARG A 31 -5.20 -8.86 -3.36
N HIS A 32 -4.41 -8.40 -4.34
CA HIS A 32 -4.95 -7.84 -5.58
C HIS A 32 -5.92 -8.82 -6.26
N LYS A 33 -5.53 -10.10 -6.37
CA LYS A 33 -6.41 -11.14 -6.90
C LYS A 33 -7.69 -11.33 -6.09
N LYS A 34 -7.67 -11.21 -4.75
CA LYS A 34 -8.86 -11.35 -3.91
C LYS A 34 -9.82 -10.16 -4.02
N VAL A 35 -9.31 -8.95 -4.28
CA VAL A 35 -10.13 -7.74 -4.49
C VAL A 35 -10.68 -7.68 -5.91
N GLU A 36 -9.95 -8.21 -6.89
CA GLU A 36 -10.41 -8.27 -8.28
C GLU A 36 -11.19 -9.55 -8.64
N ASP A 37 -11.06 -10.64 -7.89
CA ASP A 37 -11.85 -11.87 -8.04
C ASP A 37 -13.35 -11.60 -8.16
N PRO A 38 -14.00 -10.77 -7.30
CA PRO A 38 -15.42 -10.46 -7.48
C PRO A 38 -15.74 -9.68 -8.77
N LYS A 39 -14.76 -9.01 -9.38
CA LYS A 39 -14.91 -8.33 -10.68
C LYS A 39 -14.84 -9.33 -11.84
N TYR A 40 -13.94 -10.32 -11.77
CA TYR A 40 -13.83 -11.35 -12.81
C TYR A 40 -14.94 -12.41 -12.72
N LYS A 41 -15.47 -12.66 -11.52
CA LYS A 41 -16.60 -13.57 -11.30
C LYS A 41 -17.89 -13.14 -12.02
N MET A 42 -18.09 -11.84 -12.26
CA MET A 42 -19.23 -11.34 -13.06
C MET A 42 -19.18 -11.77 -14.54
N PHE A 43 -18.02 -12.18 -15.06
CA PHE A 43 -17.85 -12.61 -16.45
C PHE A 43 -17.80 -14.13 -16.63
N GLU A 44 -17.75 -14.91 -15.53
CA GLU A 44 -17.73 -16.37 -15.57
C GLU A 44 -19.13 -17.00 -15.52
N ASP A 45 -20.17 -16.22 -15.20
CA ASP A 45 -21.57 -16.70 -15.13
C ASP A 45 -22.27 -16.72 -16.52
N ASP A 46 -21.58 -16.36 -17.61
CA ASP A 46 -22.12 -16.25 -18.98
C ASP A 46 -21.74 -17.42 -19.93
N ASP A 47 -21.08 -18.49 -19.43
CA ASP A 47 -20.81 -19.74 -20.18
C ASP A 47 -21.61 -20.96 -19.66
#